data_AF-A0A6V8EY61-F1
#
_entry.id   AF-A0A6V8EY61-F1
#
_cell.length_a   1.000
_cell.length_b   1.000
_cell.length_c   1.000
_cell.angle_alpha   90.00
_cell.angle_beta   90.00
_cell.angle_gamma   90.00
#
_symmetry.space_group_name_H-M   'P 1'
#
loop_
_entity.id
_entity.type
_entity.pdbx_description
1 polymer ?
#
loop_
_entity_poly.entity_id
_entity_poly.type
_entity_poly.pdbx_seq_one_letter_code
_entity_poly.pdbx_strand_id
1 'polypeptide(L)'
;MGASVGVGALVVGTSLLLVFALAVQTLDNRLDTSLEIIDDAGDPLPSFQIDDATLWEGAVLSISVNSNGSGYVDGTLIATGAGSGFSGTFTVDAAGGIDTVTITNRGNYSSPPTISVDASGQSPTSTATLSSTTGNHIYANLTNTGSVTLPLREVWLFLDGGTSQTPTNLGSAYTPTISSTNWYPGETISLDWSENGPTSYTRISMTAGGLTAAHTLE
;
A
#
# COMPACT_ATOMS: atom_id res chain seq x y z
N MET A 1 -46.03 -66.83 -32.56
CA MET A 1 -45.66 -65.48 -32.04
C MET A 1 -44.66 -65.66 -30.92
N GLY A 2 -43.34 -65.52 -31.16
CA GLY A 2 -42.32 -65.82 -30.13
C GLY A 2 -41.00 -65.05 -30.25
N ALA A 3 -40.83 -64.22 -31.29
CA ALA A 3 -39.57 -63.50 -31.54
C ALA A 3 -39.50 -62.09 -30.92
N SER A 4 -40.58 -61.61 -30.26
CA SER A 4 -40.70 -60.21 -29.83
C SER A 4 -40.04 -59.90 -28.47
N VAL A 5 -39.97 -60.89 -27.57
CA VAL A 5 -39.42 -60.70 -26.21
C VAL A 5 -37.91 -60.49 -26.19
N GLY A 6 -37.17 -61.04 -27.17
CA GLY A 6 -35.71 -60.90 -27.26
C GLY A 6 -35.24 -59.54 -27.79
N VAL A 7 -35.99 -58.93 -28.72
CA VAL A 7 -35.66 -57.61 -29.27
C VAL A 7 -35.94 -56.51 -28.24
N GLY A 8 -37.02 -56.62 -27.47
CA GLY A 8 -37.32 -55.70 -26.36
C GLY A 8 -36.24 -55.72 -25.26
N ALA A 9 -35.75 -56.91 -24.88
CA ALA A 9 -34.67 -57.04 -23.90
C ALA A 9 -33.34 -56.44 -24.41
N LEU A 10 -33.03 -56.59 -25.70
CA LEU A 10 -31.83 -56.01 -26.31
C LEU A 10 -31.88 -54.48 -26.40
N VAL A 11 -33.04 -53.93 -26.78
CA VAL A 11 -33.26 -52.47 -26.87
C VAL A 11 -33.21 -51.83 -25.48
N VAL A 12 -33.78 -52.47 -24.47
CA VAL A 12 -33.70 -51.99 -23.08
C VAL A 12 -32.27 -52.10 -22.53
N GLY A 13 -31.55 -53.19 -22.83
CA GLY A 13 -30.16 -53.37 -22.41
C GLY A 13 -29.20 -52.34 -23.03
N THR A 14 -29.35 -52.03 -24.32
CA THR A 14 -28.56 -51.00 -25.00
C THR A 14 -28.89 -49.59 -24.54
N SER A 15 -30.16 -49.31 -24.22
CA SER A 15 -30.60 -48.03 -23.63
C SER A 15 -30.03 -47.83 -22.22
N LEU A 16 -30.03 -48.88 -21.38
CA LEU A 16 -29.44 -48.84 -20.04
C LEU A 16 -27.92 -48.64 -20.09
N LEU A 17 -27.22 -49.24 -21.05
CA LEU A 17 -25.79 -48.99 -21.27
C LEU A 17 -25.49 -47.55 -21.67
N LEU A 18 -26.34 -46.93 -22.50
CA LEU A 18 -26.23 -45.52 -22.88
C LEU A 18 -26.44 -44.59 -21.67
N VAL A 19 -27.46 -44.86 -20.86
CA VAL A 19 -27.70 -44.11 -19.61
C VAL A 19 -26.55 -44.29 -18.62
N PHE A 20 -26.03 -45.50 -18.49
CA PHE A 20 -24.89 -45.78 -17.62
C PHE A 20 -23.63 -45.06 -18.11
N ALA A 21 -23.35 -45.05 -19.41
CA ALA A 21 -22.24 -44.31 -20.00
C ALA A 21 -22.36 -42.80 -19.77
N LEU A 22 -23.55 -42.23 -19.96
CA LEU A 22 -23.83 -40.82 -19.67
C LEU A 22 -23.71 -40.50 -18.17
N ALA A 23 -24.14 -41.41 -17.30
CA ALA A 23 -24.02 -41.26 -15.86
C ALA A 23 -22.56 -41.29 -15.39
N VAL A 24 -21.74 -42.21 -15.93
CA VAL A 24 -20.29 -42.28 -15.64
C VAL A 24 -19.59 -41.00 -16.11
N GLN A 25 -19.87 -40.53 -17.32
CA GLN A 25 -19.29 -39.28 -17.82
C GLN A 25 -19.68 -38.06 -16.97
N THR A 26 -20.90 -38.05 -16.43
CA THR A 26 -21.36 -36.99 -15.52
C THR A 26 -20.67 -37.08 -14.16
N LEU A 27 -20.41 -38.29 -13.67
CA LEU A 27 -19.68 -38.51 -12.42
C LEU A 27 -18.22 -38.12 -12.56
N ASP A 28 -17.56 -38.47 -13.65
CA ASP A 28 -16.16 -38.09 -13.92
C ASP A 28 -16.02 -36.57 -13.94
N ASN A 29 -16.89 -35.86 -14.68
CA ASN A 29 -16.90 -34.40 -14.69
C ASN A 29 -17.12 -33.78 -13.30
N ARG A 30 -17.97 -34.40 -12.46
CA ARG A 30 -18.21 -33.93 -11.09
C ARG A 30 -17.04 -34.22 -10.16
N LEU A 31 -16.35 -35.33 -10.36
CA LEU A 31 -15.16 -35.69 -9.59
C LEU A 31 -14.02 -34.74 -9.90
N ASP A 32 -13.78 -34.42 -11.17
CA ASP A 32 -12.77 -33.43 -11.58
C ASP A 32 -13.06 -32.05 -10.96
N THR A 33 -14.29 -31.55 -11.06
CA THR A 33 -14.69 -30.29 -10.40
C THR A 33 -14.56 -30.36 -8.88
N SER A 34 -14.88 -31.51 -8.26
CA SER A 34 -14.74 -31.65 -6.80
C SER A 34 -13.28 -31.65 -6.35
N LEU A 35 -12.38 -32.18 -7.16
CA LEU A 35 -10.95 -32.19 -6.88
C LEU A 35 -10.34 -30.80 -7.08
N GLU A 36 -10.76 -30.07 -8.11
CA GLU A 36 -10.34 -28.67 -8.34
C GLU A 36 -10.73 -27.77 -7.15
N ILE A 37 -11.95 -27.91 -6.62
CA ILE A 37 -12.42 -27.15 -5.45
C ILE A 37 -11.64 -27.53 -4.17
N ILE A 38 -11.23 -28.79 -4.03
CA ILE A 38 -10.44 -29.25 -2.87
C ILE A 38 -8.99 -28.73 -2.96
N ASP A 39 -8.42 -28.64 -4.15
CA ASP A 39 -7.07 -28.09 -4.37
C ASP A 39 -7.04 -26.59 -4.06
N ASP A 40 -8.04 -25.84 -4.56
CA ASP A 40 -8.21 -24.40 -4.27
C ASP A 40 -8.47 -24.11 -2.78
N ALA A 41 -9.14 -25.02 -2.07
CA ALA A 41 -9.36 -24.90 -0.63
C ALA A 41 -8.11 -25.22 0.22
N GLY A 42 -7.07 -25.80 -0.38
CA GLY A 42 -5.81 -26.14 0.27
C GLY A 42 -4.81 -24.99 0.33
N ASP A 43 -4.98 -23.95 -0.48
CA ASP A 43 -4.06 -22.82 -0.50
C ASP A 43 -4.22 -21.95 0.76
N PRO A 44 -3.11 -21.65 1.46
CA PRO A 44 -3.17 -20.81 2.64
C PRO A 44 -3.71 -19.41 2.27
N LEU A 45 -4.72 -18.94 3.00
CA LEU A 45 -5.22 -17.58 2.83
C LEU A 45 -4.22 -16.57 3.42
N PRO A 46 -4.11 -15.36 2.84
CA PRO A 46 -3.31 -14.31 3.43
C PRO A 46 -3.91 -13.86 4.77
N SER A 47 -3.04 -13.44 5.69
CA SER A 47 -3.43 -12.81 6.95
C SER A 47 -2.50 -11.64 7.25
N PHE A 48 -3.07 -10.51 7.63
CA PHE A 48 -2.34 -9.30 7.94
C PHE A 48 -3.15 -8.41 8.88
N GLN A 49 -2.47 -7.49 9.53
CA GLN A 49 -3.10 -6.50 10.40
C GLN A 49 -2.45 -5.12 10.24
N ILE A 50 -3.21 -4.10 10.63
CA ILE A 50 -2.74 -2.73 10.81
C ILE A 50 -2.54 -2.58 12.32
N ASP A 51 -1.29 -2.49 12.76
CA ASP A 51 -0.92 -2.47 14.18
C ASP A 51 -1.21 -1.10 14.80
N ASP A 52 -0.89 -0.04 14.05
CA ASP A 52 -1.19 1.35 14.36
C ASP A 52 -1.38 2.14 13.07
N ALA A 53 -2.09 3.27 13.15
CA ALA A 53 -2.20 4.21 12.04
C ALA A 53 -2.49 5.62 12.56
N THR A 54 -1.61 6.57 12.27
CA THR A 54 -1.71 7.98 12.67
C THR A 54 -1.80 8.87 11.44
N LEU A 55 -2.73 9.83 11.47
CA LEU A 55 -2.90 10.82 10.41
C LEU A 55 -2.38 12.19 10.88
N TRP A 56 -1.45 12.76 10.11
CA TRP A 56 -1.06 14.16 10.24
C TRP A 56 -1.65 14.95 9.07
N GLU A 57 -2.67 15.74 9.35
CA GLU A 57 -3.34 16.59 8.34
C GLU A 57 -2.47 17.77 7.87
N GLY A 58 -1.47 18.12 8.68
CA GLY A 58 -0.59 19.27 8.51
C GLY A 58 0.86 18.93 8.24
N ALA A 59 1.14 17.76 7.66
CA ALA A 59 2.50 17.29 7.45
C ALA A 59 3.20 18.05 6.32
N VAL A 60 4.47 18.42 6.48
CA VAL A 60 5.27 19.01 5.39
C VAL A 60 5.54 17.95 4.33
N LEU A 61 4.92 18.08 3.15
CA LEU A 61 5.00 17.09 2.08
C LEU A 61 6.18 17.34 1.14
N SER A 62 6.47 18.61 0.88
CA SER A 62 7.56 18.99 -0.02
C SER A 62 8.20 20.30 0.38
N ILE A 63 9.46 20.44 0.01
CA ILE A 63 10.23 21.69 0.11
C ILE A 63 10.79 21.98 -1.26
N SER A 64 10.51 23.18 -1.76
CA SER A 64 11.07 23.70 -3.00
C SER A 64 12.12 24.75 -2.68
N VAL A 65 13.26 24.68 -3.37
CA VAL A 65 14.29 25.71 -3.32
C VAL A 65 13.97 26.74 -4.41
N ASN A 66 13.56 27.94 -3.99
CA ASN A 66 13.17 29.01 -4.89
C ASN A 66 14.38 29.86 -5.30
N SER A 67 15.35 29.99 -4.39
CA SER A 67 16.67 30.56 -4.61
C SER A 67 17.69 29.79 -3.79
N ASN A 68 18.72 29.27 -4.43
CA ASN A 68 19.70 28.38 -3.79
C ASN A 68 20.63 29.15 -2.83
N GLY A 69 20.74 30.47 -2.98
CA GLY A 69 21.71 31.27 -2.24
C GLY A 69 23.16 30.90 -2.57
N SER A 70 24.10 31.22 -1.68
CA SER A 70 25.53 30.88 -1.83
C SER A 70 26.26 30.99 -0.48
N GLY A 71 27.40 30.29 -0.37
CA GLY A 71 28.22 30.30 0.85
C GLY A 71 27.66 29.48 2.02
N TYR A 72 26.67 28.62 1.76
CA TYR A 72 26.22 27.62 2.73
C TYR A 72 27.17 26.43 2.76
N VAL A 73 27.11 25.68 3.85
CA VAL A 73 27.65 24.33 3.98
C VAL A 73 26.52 23.37 4.32
N ASP A 74 26.71 22.06 4.06
CA ASP A 74 25.73 21.03 4.41
C ASP A 74 25.22 21.19 5.85
N GLY A 75 23.91 21.07 6.04
CA GLY A 75 23.30 21.44 7.31
C GLY A 75 21.86 21.00 7.47
N THR A 76 21.22 21.58 8.47
CA THR A 76 19.84 21.28 8.87
C THR A 76 18.89 22.40 8.50
N LEU A 77 17.63 22.02 8.30
CA LEU A 77 16.50 22.92 8.11
C LEU A 77 15.68 23.00 9.39
N ILE A 78 15.17 24.19 9.66
CA ILE A 78 14.24 24.46 10.74
C ILE A 78 12.91 24.95 10.16
N ALA A 79 11.82 24.65 10.85
CA ALA A 79 10.49 25.12 10.52
C ALA A 79 9.97 26.05 11.60
N THR A 80 9.39 27.18 11.18
CA THR A 80 8.71 28.13 12.06
C THR A 80 7.25 28.28 11.63
N GLY A 81 6.31 28.22 12.57
CA GLY A 81 4.88 28.25 12.26
C GLY A 81 4.01 27.72 13.40
N ALA A 82 2.71 27.55 13.13
CA ALA A 82 1.74 27.03 14.07
C ALA A 82 1.74 25.48 14.08
N GLY A 83 2.83 24.90 14.58
CA GLY A 83 3.08 23.46 14.65
C GLY A 83 4.50 23.16 15.10
N SER A 84 4.89 21.88 15.10
CA SER A 84 6.24 21.45 15.48
C SER A 84 6.58 20.07 14.92
N GLY A 85 7.83 19.64 15.12
CA GLY A 85 8.29 18.28 14.82
C GLY A 85 8.99 18.12 13.47
N PHE A 86 9.02 19.15 12.62
CA PHE A 86 9.77 19.09 11.37
C PHE A 86 11.28 18.92 11.62
N SER A 87 11.91 18.05 10.85
CA SER A 87 13.35 17.89 10.75
C SER A 87 13.73 17.55 9.32
N GLY A 88 14.74 18.24 8.79
CA GLY A 88 15.28 17.96 7.47
C GLY A 88 16.72 18.42 7.37
N THR A 89 17.39 17.94 6.33
CA THR A 89 18.76 18.31 6.00
C THR A 89 18.83 18.83 4.57
N PHE A 90 19.92 19.51 4.26
CA PHE A 90 20.22 19.90 2.90
C PHE A 90 21.71 19.70 2.59
N THR A 91 22.01 19.50 1.32
CA THR A 91 23.38 19.53 0.79
C THR A 91 23.57 20.74 -0.12
N VAL A 92 24.82 21.13 -0.31
CA VAL A 92 25.19 22.26 -1.16
C VAL A 92 25.97 21.85 -2.41
N ASP A 93 25.91 22.70 -3.43
CA ASP A 93 26.74 22.60 -4.62
C ASP A 93 28.17 23.14 -4.40
N ALA A 94 28.98 23.15 -5.45
CA ALA A 94 30.36 23.64 -5.40
C ALA A 94 30.49 25.15 -5.07
N ALA A 95 29.42 25.94 -5.27
CA ALA A 95 29.35 27.36 -4.92
C ALA A 95 28.73 27.61 -3.54
N GLY A 96 28.35 26.55 -2.81
CA GLY A 96 27.65 26.65 -1.53
C GLY A 96 26.19 27.08 -1.68
N GLY A 97 25.58 26.87 -2.84
CA GLY A 97 24.13 27.01 -3.03
C GLY A 97 23.41 25.73 -2.59
N ILE A 98 22.24 25.85 -1.99
CA ILE A 98 21.41 24.69 -1.61
C ILE A 98 21.02 23.91 -2.87
N ASP A 99 21.34 22.62 -2.88
CA ASP A 99 21.12 21.73 -4.03
C ASP A 99 20.02 20.70 -3.74
N THR A 100 20.25 19.83 -2.76
CA THR A 100 19.30 18.77 -2.40
C THR A 100 18.74 19.00 -1.01
N VAL A 101 17.43 18.80 -0.82
CA VAL A 101 16.75 18.84 0.47
C VAL A 101 16.18 17.46 0.79
N THR A 102 16.40 16.98 2.01
CA THR A 102 15.84 15.72 2.51
C THR A 102 14.97 15.99 3.73
N ILE A 103 13.74 15.51 3.73
CA ILE A 103 12.84 15.58 4.89
C ILE A 103 12.99 14.28 5.68
N THR A 104 13.37 14.39 6.95
CA THR A 104 13.51 13.25 7.87
C THR A 104 12.26 13.10 8.75
N ASN A 105 11.68 14.21 9.17
CA ASN A 105 10.41 14.25 9.89
C ASN A 105 9.57 15.40 9.35
N ARG A 106 8.32 15.13 9.00
CA ARG A 106 7.42 16.10 8.38
C ARG A 106 6.80 17.08 9.37
N GLY A 107 6.76 16.72 10.65
CA GLY A 107 6.03 17.45 11.69
C GLY A 107 4.54 17.60 11.38
N ASN A 108 3.81 18.34 12.22
CA ASN A 108 2.38 18.58 12.03
C ASN A 108 2.06 20.06 12.28
N TYR A 109 1.48 20.73 11.29
CA TYR A 109 1.28 22.18 11.24
C TYR A 109 -0.13 22.54 10.75
N SER A 110 -0.80 23.46 11.43
CA SER A 110 -2.14 23.92 11.02
C SER A 110 -2.16 24.78 9.74
N SER A 111 -0.99 25.22 9.27
CA SER A 111 -0.76 25.90 8.00
C SER A 111 0.67 25.66 7.53
N PRO A 112 1.01 25.86 6.24
CA PRO A 112 2.37 25.68 5.75
C PRO A 112 3.39 26.47 6.57
N PRO A 113 4.39 25.82 7.21
CA PRO A 113 5.40 26.52 7.99
C PRO A 113 6.36 27.29 7.08
N THR A 114 7.10 28.24 7.65
CA THR A 114 8.26 28.84 6.98
C THR A 114 9.48 27.96 7.25
N ILE A 115 10.04 27.39 6.19
CA ILE A 115 11.27 26.61 6.24
C ILE A 115 12.48 27.53 6.01
N SER A 116 13.47 27.43 6.89
CA SER A 116 14.73 28.17 6.77
C SER A 116 15.93 27.30 7.18
N VAL A 117 17.13 27.71 6.76
CA VAL A 117 18.38 27.09 7.19
C VAL A 117 18.64 27.41 8.66
N ASP A 118 19.10 26.42 9.44
CA ASP A 118 19.66 26.67 10.77
C ASP A 118 20.94 27.50 10.63
N ALA A 119 20.97 28.68 11.23
CA ALA A 119 22.11 29.60 11.14
C ALA A 119 23.36 29.09 11.86
N SER A 120 23.23 28.05 12.69
CA SER A 120 24.32 27.48 13.48
C SER A 120 25.44 26.94 12.58
N GLY A 121 26.59 27.60 12.58
CA GLY A 121 27.74 27.21 11.75
C GLY A 121 27.64 27.61 10.28
N GLN A 122 26.64 28.42 9.91
CA GLN A 122 26.46 28.93 8.55
C GLN A 122 27.00 30.35 8.41
N SER A 123 27.53 30.71 7.25
CA SER A 123 27.97 32.07 6.92
C SER A 123 27.72 32.39 5.45
N PRO A 124 26.43 32.40 5.03
CA PRO A 124 26.08 32.54 3.62
C PRO A 124 26.41 33.94 3.09
N THR A 125 26.89 33.98 1.85
CA THR A 125 27.14 35.22 1.11
C THR A 125 25.89 35.76 0.42
N SER A 126 24.89 34.90 0.17
CA SER A 126 23.56 35.30 -0.27
C SER A 126 22.49 34.37 0.27
N THR A 127 21.38 34.94 0.72
CA THR A 127 20.28 34.19 1.35
C THR A 127 19.54 33.27 0.37
N ALA A 128 19.37 32.01 0.76
CA ALA A 128 18.49 31.07 0.09
C ALA A 128 17.03 31.31 0.48
N THR A 129 16.10 31.04 -0.44
CA THR A 129 14.67 31.08 -0.16
C THR A 129 14.05 29.73 -0.46
N LEU A 130 13.29 29.21 0.51
CA LEU A 130 12.59 27.93 0.41
C LEU A 130 11.09 28.16 0.56
N SER A 131 10.30 27.30 -0.05
CA SER A 131 8.86 27.22 0.16
C SER A 131 8.48 25.79 0.47
N SER A 132 7.41 25.61 1.27
CA SER A 132 6.91 24.28 1.63
C SER A 132 5.43 24.16 1.39
N THR A 133 5.00 22.93 1.10
CA THR A 133 3.59 22.56 1.07
C THR A 133 3.28 21.66 2.26
N THR A 134 2.05 21.75 2.76
CA THR A 134 1.51 20.82 3.75
C THR A 134 0.35 20.03 3.18
N GLY A 135 0.10 18.87 3.77
CA GLY A 135 -1.05 18.04 3.47
C GLY A 135 -1.10 16.82 4.36
N ASN A 136 -1.91 15.85 3.96
CA ASN A 136 -2.15 14.66 4.75
C ASN A 136 -1.01 13.66 4.60
N HIS A 137 -0.54 13.15 5.73
CA HIS A 137 0.45 12.09 5.77
C HIS A 137 0.04 11.04 6.79
N ILE A 138 0.17 9.76 6.41
CA ILE A 138 -0.24 8.62 7.22
C ILE A 138 1.01 7.81 7.56
N TYR A 139 1.21 7.64 8.87
CA TYR A 139 2.17 6.71 9.43
C TYR A 139 1.44 5.49 9.94
N ALA A 140 1.84 4.29 9.53
CA ALA A 140 1.22 3.06 10.02
C ALA A 140 2.23 1.92 10.05
N ASN A 141 2.16 1.08 11.07
CA ASN A 141 2.84 -0.21 11.08
C ASN A 141 1.87 -1.31 10.64
N LEU A 142 2.30 -2.06 9.62
CA LEU A 142 1.53 -3.14 9.03
C LEU A 142 2.29 -4.45 9.24
N THR A 143 1.63 -5.48 9.76
CA THR A 143 2.26 -6.80 9.98
C THR A 143 1.59 -7.89 9.15
N ASN A 144 2.39 -8.69 8.41
CA ASN A 144 1.93 -9.91 7.76
C ASN A 144 1.91 -11.01 8.81
N THR A 145 0.72 -11.34 9.31
CA THR A 145 0.52 -12.33 10.37
C THR A 145 0.24 -13.73 9.82
N GLY A 146 0.14 -13.87 8.49
CA GLY A 146 -0.13 -15.12 7.81
C GLY A 146 1.11 -15.95 7.54
N SER A 147 0.92 -17.02 6.77
CA SER A 147 1.98 -17.92 6.30
C SER A 147 2.37 -17.67 4.84
N VAL A 148 1.70 -16.73 4.16
CA VAL A 148 1.86 -16.46 2.73
C VAL A 148 2.67 -15.19 2.49
N THR A 149 3.59 -15.26 1.54
CA THR A 149 4.29 -14.07 1.03
C THR A 149 3.37 -13.31 0.08
N LEU A 150 3.13 -12.04 0.36
CA LEU A 150 2.25 -11.19 -0.42
C LEU A 150 3.05 -10.28 -1.36
N PRO A 151 2.78 -10.28 -2.67
CA PRO A 151 3.30 -9.23 -3.54
C PRO A 151 2.73 -7.88 -3.10
N LEU A 152 3.58 -6.88 -2.86
CA LEU A 152 3.13 -5.54 -2.47
C LEU A 152 2.16 -4.94 -3.49
N ARG A 153 2.30 -5.33 -4.77
CA ARG A 153 1.41 -4.95 -5.88
C ARG A 153 -0.03 -5.48 -5.80
N GLU A 154 -0.28 -6.46 -4.93
CA GLU A 154 -1.58 -7.12 -4.77
C GLU A 154 -2.28 -6.69 -3.49
N VAL A 155 -1.59 -5.92 -2.63
CA VAL A 155 -2.15 -5.33 -1.43
C VAL A 155 -2.63 -3.91 -1.74
N TRP A 156 -3.91 -3.65 -1.51
CA TRP A 156 -4.54 -2.36 -1.82
C TRP A 156 -4.96 -1.63 -0.56
N LEU A 157 -4.67 -0.33 -0.53
CA LEU A 157 -4.99 0.60 0.54
C LEU A 157 -6.15 1.52 0.12
N PHE A 158 -7.01 1.82 1.08
CA PHE A 158 -8.16 2.71 0.93
C PHE A 158 -8.24 3.63 2.14
N LEU A 159 -8.71 4.85 1.90
CA LEU A 159 -9.04 5.82 2.93
C LEU A 159 -10.52 6.16 2.84
N ASP A 160 -11.16 6.44 3.98
CA ASP A 160 -12.54 6.87 4.01
C ASP A 160 -12.67 8.40 3.85
N GLY A 161 -13.54 8.82 2.93
CA GLY A 161 -13.60 10.23 2.55
C GLY A 161 -12.57 10.58 1.48
N GLY A 162 -12.18 11.85 1.40
CA GLY A 162 -11.42 12.34 0.24
C GLY A 162 -12.28 12.79 -0.93
N THR A 163 -11.67 13.61 -1.78
CA THR A 163 -12.20 13.93 -3.12
C THR A 163 -11.76 12.91 -4.17
N SER A 164 -10.77 12.07 -3.84
CA SER A 164 -10.29 10.98 -4.67
C SER A 164 -10.63 9.63 -4.04
N GLN A 165 -11.22 8.74 -4.83
CA GLN A 165 -11.61 7.37 -4.42
C GLN A 165 -10.71 6.31 -5.07
N THR A 166 -9.58 6.71 -5.66
CA THR A 166 -8.66 5.75 -6.28
C THR A 166 -7.97 4.92 -5.21
N PRO A 167 -8.11 3.59 -5.26
CA PRO A 167 -7.34 2.70 -4.40
C PRO A 167 -5.84 2.86 -4.69
N THR A 168 -5.03 2.87 -3.65
CA THR A 168 -3.57 2.97 -3.79
C THR A 168 -2.95 1.63 -3.50
N ASN A 169 -2.03 1.20 -4.36
CA ASN A 169 -1.32 -0.04 -4.12
C ASN A 169 -0.24 0.16 -3.04
N LEU A 170 -0.08 -0.81 -2.13
CA LEU A 170 0.91 -0.75 -1.06
C LEU A 170 2.34 -0.57 -1.59
N GLY A 171 2.70 -1.22 -2.69
CA GLY A 171 4.03 -1.07 -3.32
C GLY A 171 4.31 0.33 -3.90
N SER A 172 3.29 1.18 -4.04
CA SER A 172 3.46 2.60 -4.40
C SER A 172 3.42 3.55 -3.20
N ALA A 173 2.76 3.15 -2.11
CA ALA A 173 2.63 3.94 -0.89
C ALA A 173 3.75 3.68 0.12
N TYR A 174 4.34 2.48 0.09
CA TYR A 174 5.47 2.07 0.90
C TYR A 174 6.75 2.16 0.09
N THR A 175 7.80 2.74 0.68
CA THR A 175 9.16 2.71 0.11
C THR A 175 9.96 1.61 0.81
N PRO A 176 10.26 0.49 0.13
CA PRO A 176 10.96 -0.63 0.74
C PRO A 176 12.37 -0.29 1.19
N THR A 177 12.72 -0.64 2.43
CA THR A 177 14.10 -0.50 2.96
C THR A 177 15.08 -1.43 2.22
N ILE A 178 14.57 -2.59 1.80
CA ILE A 178 15.23 -3.52 0.90
C ILE A 178 14.47 -3.51 -0.41
N SER A 179 15.13 -3.64 -1.57
CA SER A 179 14.48 -3.63 -2.90
C SER A 179 13.62 -4.88 -3.20
N SER A 180 12.94 -5.42 -2.18
CA SER A 180 11.93 -6.47 -2.29
C SER A 180 10.60 -5.86 -2.72
N THR A 181 9.93 -6.52 -3.65
CA THR A 181 8.54 -6.22 -4.04
C THR A 181 7.52 -7.07 -3.28
N ASN A 182 7.98 -7.83 -2.29
CA ASN A 182 7.19 -8.82 -1.55
C ASN A 182 7.22 -8.50 -0.05
N TRP A 183 6.12 -8.82 0.60
CA TRP A 183 5.91 -8.71 2.04
C TRP A 183 5.83 -10.11 2.66
N TYR A 184 6.81 -10.45 3.48
CA TYR A 184 7.01 -11.81 3.97
C TYR A 184 6.23 -12.10 5.26
N PRO A 185 5.88 -13.36 5.53
CA PRO A 185 5.31 -13.79 6.80
C PRO A 185 6.13 -13.32 8.01
N GLY A 186 5.45 -12.73 8.99
CA GLY A 186 6.04 -12.19 10.22
C GLY A 186 6.73 -10.83 10.06
N GLU A 187 6.76 -10.26 8.85
CA GLU A 187 7.38 -8.95 8.61
C GLU A 187 6.43 -7.81 8.98
N THR A 188 6.95 -6.85 9.74
CA THR A 188 6.30 -5.55 9.97
C THR A 188 6.95 -4.51 9.06
N ILE A 189 6.15 -3.80 8.28
CA ILE A 189 6.58 -2.67 7.45
C ILE A 189 5.99 -1.36 8.00
N SER A 190 6.76 -0.28 7.88
CA SER A 190 6.30 1.06 8.24
C SER A 190 5.88 1.83 6.98
N LEU A 191 4.60 2.16 6.89
CA LEU A 191 4.01 2.99 5.87
C LEU A 191 4.33 4.47 6.14
N ASP A 192 4.85 5.17 5.14
CA ASP A 192 5.09 6.63 5.11
C ASP A 192 4.38 7.14 3.85
N TRP A 193 3.07 7.35 3.94
CA TRP A 193 2.22 7.60 2.78
C TRP A 193 1.63 9.01 2.79
N SER A 194 1.93 9.78 1.75
CA SER A 194 1.40 11.13 1.56
C SER A 194 0.24 11.13 0.57
N GLU A 195 -0.82 11.88 0.89
CA GLU A 195 -1.93 12.12 -0.04
C GLU A 195 -2.16 13.61 -0.25
N ASN A 196 -2.47 13.97 -1.49
CA ASN A 196 -2.82 15.34 -1.87
C ASN A 196 -4.34 15.48 -1.82
N GLY A 197 -4.89 16.05 -0.75
CA GLY A 197 -6.33 16.29 -0.68
C GLY A 197 -6.76 17.02 0.59
N PRO A 198 -7.75 17.94 0.51
CA PRO A 198 -8.27 18.64 1.66
C PRO A 198 -9.43 17.84 2.28
N THR A 199 -9.13 16.78 3.01
CA THR A 199 -10.13 16.06 3.80
C THR A 199 -9.49 15.40 5.00
N SER A 200 -10.14 15.47 6.15
CA SER A 200 -9.86 14.57 7.26
C SER A 200 -10.19 13.13 6.83
N TYR A 201 -9.27 12.20 7.05
CA TYR A 201 -9.56 10.77 6.94
C TYR A 201 -9.79 10.23 8.36
N THR A 202 -10.73 9.31 8.52
CA THR A 202 -11.03 8.70 9.82
C THR A 202 -10.65 7.22 9.90
N ARG A 203 -10.36 6.58 8.76
CA ARG A 203 -10.07 5.15 8.65
C ARG A 203 -9.19 4.87 7.44
N ILE A 204 -8.26 3.96 7.66
CA ILE A 204 -7.53 3.27 6.61
C ILE A 204 -8.02 1.81 6.55
N SER A 205 -8.13 1.26 5.34
CA SER A 205 -8.32 -0.17 5.15
C SER A 205 -7.35 -0.74 4.13
N MET A 206 -7.08 -2.02 4.28
CA MET A 206 -6.15 -2.79 3.47
C MET A 206 -6.81 -4.09 3.04
N THR A 207 -6.67 -4.47 1.77
CA THR A 207 -7.20 -5.73 1.25
C THR A 207 -6.18 -6.48 0.40
N ALA A 208 -6.15 -7.80 0.54
CA ALA A 208 -5.40 -8.71 -0.33
C ALA A 208 -6.01 -10.12 -0.24
N GLY A 209 -6.12 -10.83 -1.37
CA GLY A 209 -6.60 -12.21 -1.43
C GLY A 209 -7.93 -12.48 -0.71
N GLY A 210 -8.86 -11.53 -0.76
CA GLY A 210 -10.19 -11.65 -0.14
C GLY A 210 -10.25 -11.31 1.36
N LEU A 211 -9.12 -11.08 2.02
CA LEU A 211 -9.08 -10.54 3.38
C LEU A 211 -9.12 -9.01 3.34
N THR A 212 -9.81 -8.39 4.30
CA THR A 212 -9.78 -6.94 4.52
C THR A 212 -9.55 -6.64 5.99
N ALA A 213 -8.56 -5.80 6.27
CA ALA A 213 -8.30 -5.20 7.58
C ALA A 213 -8.63 -3.71 7.53
N ALA A 214 -9.09 -3.15 8.64
CA ALA A 214 -9.36 -1.72 8.76
C ALA A 214 -8.97 -1.21 10.14
N HIS A 215 -8.52 0.04 10.20
CA HIS A 215 -8.07 0.70 11.42
C HIS A 215 -8.50 2.17 11.41
N THR A 216 -8.92 2.68 12.56
CA THR A 216 -9.24 4.11 12.73
C THR A 216 -7.95 4.91 12.72
N LEU A 217 -7.95 6.06 12.05
CA LEU A 217 -6.80 6.96 12.07
C LEU A 217 -6.83 7.78 13.36
N GLU A 218 -5.71 7.80 14.08
CA GLU A 218 -5.50 8.62 15.29
C GLU A 218 -4.70 9.89 15.02
#